data_AF-A0A957R4L3-F1
#
_entry.id   AF-A0A957R4L3-F1
#
_cell.length_a   1.000
_cell.length_b   1.000
_cell.length_c   1.000
_cell.angle_alpha   90.00
_cell.angle_beta   90.00
_cell.angle_gamma   90.00
#
_symmetry.space_group_name_H-M   'P 1'
#
loop_
_entity.id
_entity.type
_entity.pdbx_description
1 polymer ?
#
loop_
_entity_poly.entity_id
_entity_poly.type
_entity_poly.pdbx_seq_one_letter_code
_entity_poly.pdbx_strand_id
1 'polypeptide(L)'
;VDLGRGRSKALVEEKGEGRVYLDFLMEIYREVVKRGRTMQFWGDIIVNHPDLVAELPRDVIALEWGYEADHDFDGRAAVFARSGIPFYVCPGTASWNTVGGRTNNALGNLKNAAVHGLKHGAIGYLNTDWGDRGHWQPLLASYIGFGYGAAVSWAYEANEALDINSAIGRFVYQDQKNVMGQLISGLGNAHELTEIYNHNGTILFRILQADAEEILSGLKELDDETLEERFNKTAQRLDSLIGALEEPEMGCADAELVEQEFVWAAEMLRHACQRGLWVRNGQPDEQRAALRDEAQRLIQTYQTIWHARNRPGGYQESVERLEQMAELYKQV
;
A
#
# COMPACT_ATOMS: atom_id res chain seq x y z
N VAL A 1 20.33 4.37 -6.25
CA VAL A 1 21.23 4.13 -7.40
C VAL A 1 21.02 2.70 -7.80
N ASP A 2 20.42 2.50 -8.96
CA ASP A 2 20.03 1.17 -9.42
C ASP A 2 21.19 0.42 -10.09
N LEU A 3 21.02 -0.89 -10.27
CA LEU A 3 21.93 -1.73 -11.03
C LEU A 3 22.19 -1.11 -12.42
N GLY A 4 23.45 -1.02 -12.83
CA GLY A 4 23.84 -0.42 -14.11
C GLY A 4 23.82 1.12 -14.16
N ARG A 5 23.32 1.81 -13.13
CA ARG A 5 23.23 3.29 -13.10
C ARG A 5 24.36 3.98 -12.32
N GLY A 6 25.35 3.24 -11.85
CA GLY A 6 26.44 3.79 -11.03
C GLY A 6 27.69 2.92 -11.07
N ARG A 7 28.19 2.51 -9.90
CA ARG A 7 29.44 1.73 -9.78
C ARG A 7 29.45 0.44 -10.61
N SER A 8 28.28 -0.15 -10.87
CA SER A 8 28.13 -1.36 -11.68
C SER A 8 27.97 -1.10 -13.18
N LYS A 9 27.94 0.16 -13.65
CA LYS A 9 27.68 0.51 -15.04
C LYS A 9 28.62 -0.19 -16.03
N ALA A 10 29.93 -0.04 -15.85
CA ALA A 10 30.92 -0.66 -16.73
C ALA A 10 30.80 -2.20 -16.76
N LEU A 11 30.51 -2.81 -15.61
CA LEU A 11 30.34 -4.26 -15.51
C LEU A 11 29.05 -4.75 -16.19
N VAL A 12 27.97 -3.97 -16.11
CA VAL A 12 26.71 -4.23 -16.82
C VAL A 12 26.87 -4.02 -18.32
N GLU A 13 27.62 -3.02 -18.77
CA GLU A 13 27.95 -2.81 -20.18
C GLU A 13 28.77 -3.98 -20.75
N GLU A 14 29.65 -4.58 -19.95
CA GLU A 14 30.47 -5.74 -20.34
C GLU A 14 29.68 -7.05 -20.36
N LYS A 15 28.89 -7.33 -19.30
CA LYS A 15 28.32 -8.66 -19.04
C LYS A 15 26.79 -8.75 -19.21
N GLY A 16 26.10 -7.63 -19.30
CA GLY A 16 24.64 -7.56 -19.26
C GLY A 16 24.06 -7.56 -17.84
N GLU A 17 22.91 -6.91 -17.68
CA GLU A 17 22.27 -6.67 -16.37
C GLU A 17 21.91 -7.97 -15.63
N GLY A 18 21.23 -8.89 -16.31
CA GLY A 18 20.81 -10.17 -15.73
C GLY A 18 21.96 -11.02 -15.21
N ARG A 19 23.10 -11.05 -15.94
CA ARG A 19 24.30 -11.77 -15.51
C ARG A 19 24.90 -11.15 -14.26
N VAL A 20 25.05 -9.82 -14.22
CA VAL A 20 25.61 -9.12 -13.05
C VAL A 20 24.72 -9.33 -11.81
N TYR A 21 23.40 -9.28 -11.99
CA TYR A 21 22.46 -9.61 -10.92
C TYR A 21 22.61 -11.05 -10.43
N LEU A 22 22.62 -12.02 -11.35
CA LEU A 22 22.72 -13.44 -10.99
C LEU A 22 24.03 -13.76 -10.27
N ASP A 23 25.16 -13.24 -10.76
CA ASP A 23 26.47 -13.45 -10.16
C ASP A 23 26.46 -12.98 -8.69
N PHE A 24 25.88 -11.82 -8.41
CA PHE A 24 25.74 -11.30 -7.05
C PHE A 24 24.74 -12.09 -6.19
N LEU A 25 23.61 -12.50 -6.77
CA LEU A 25 22.64 -13.38 -6.10
C LEU A 25 23.29 -14.70 -5.66
N MET A 26 24.20 -15.25 -6.47
CA MET A 26 24.94 -16.46 -6.15
C MET A 26 25.96 -16.27 -5.02
N GLU A 27 26.55 -15.09 -4.86
CA GLU A 27 27.37 -14.77 -3.69
C GLU A 27 26.54 -14.78 -2.40
N ILE A 28 25.35 -14.16 -2.44
CA ILE A 28 24.40 -14.17 -1.30
C ILE A 28 23.97 -15.60 -0.99
N TYR A 29 23.58 -16.37 -2.00
CA TYR A 29 23.17 -17.76 -1.86
C TYR A 29 24.22 -18.61 -1.13
N ARG A 30 25.50 -18.49 -1.50
CA ARG A 30 26.60 -19.21 -0.83
C ARG A 30 26.68 -18.87 0.66
N GLU A 31 26.53 -17.60 1.02
CA GLU A 31 26.55 -17.17 2.42
C GLU A 31 25.31 -17.67 3.19
N VAL A 32 24.12 -17.67 2.57
CA VAL A 32 22.89 -18.17 3.18
C VAL A 32 22.99 -19.67 3.46
N VAL A 33 23.41 -20.46 2.46
CA VAL A 33 23.54 -21.92 2.58
C VAL A 33 24.64 -22.32 3.57
N LYS A 34 25.77 -21.60 3.59
CA LYS A 34 26.85 -21.82 4.57
C LYS A 34 26.35 -21.70 6.02
N ARG A 35 25.26 -20.96 6.25
CA ARG A 35 24.62 -20.79 7.57
C ARG A 35 23.44 -21.74 7.80
N GLY A 36 23.23 -22.72 6.92
CA GLY A 36 22.16 -23.72 7.02
C GLY A 36 20.77 -23.11 6.83
N ARG A 37 20.63 -22.08 6.00
CA ARG A 37 19.37 -21.39 5.71
C ARG A 37 18.96 -21.59 4.25
N THR A 38 17.66 -21.48 3.97
CA THR A 38 17.09 -21.46 2.62
C THR A 38 16.94 -20.02 2.16
N MET A 39 17.42 -19.69 0.96
CA MET A 39 17.30 -18.34 0.41
C MET A 39 15.92 -18.14 -0.23
N GLN A 40 15.30 -17.00 0.08
CA GLN A 40 14.16 -16.47 -0.67
C GLN A 40 14.62 -15.21 -1.41
N PHE A 41 14.09 -14.97 -2.62
CA PHE A 41 14.43 -13.79 -3.41
C PHE A 41 13.27 -13.38 -4.33
N TRP A 42 13.16 -12.09 -4.63
CA TRP A 42 12.19 -11.57 -5.60
C TRP A 42 12.48 -12.13 -6.99
N GLY A 43 11.48 -12.79 -7.57
CA GLY A 43 11.64 -13.70 -8.71
C GLY A 43 11.72 -13.03 -10.07
N ASP A 44 11.92 -11.71 -10.17
CA ASP A 44 11.89 -10.94 -11.42
C ASP A 44 12.82 -11.50 -12.50
N ILE A 45 13.97 -12.06 -12.11
CA ILE A 45 14.92 -12.70 -13.03
C ILE A 45 14.30 -13.89 -13.79
N ILE A 46 13.35 -14.61 -13.19
CA ILE A 46 12.69 -15.76 -13.83
C ILE A 46 11.86 -15.32 -15.02
N VAL A 47 11.25 -14.14 -14.93
CA VAL A 47 10.42 -13.59 -16.00
C VAL A 47 11.25 -12.80 -17.02
N ASN A 48 12.21 -12.00 -16.54
CA ASN A 48 12.95 -11.06 -17.39
C ASN A 48 14.18 -11.69 -18.07
N HIS A 49 14.75 -12.76 -17.49
CA HIS A 49 15.94 -13.45 -18.00
C HIS A 49 15.76 -14.98 -17.96
N PRO A 50 14.82 -15.54 -18.73
CA PRO A 50 14.51 -16.97 -18.72
C PRO A 50 15.71 -17.86 -19.12
N ASP A 51 16.68 -17.32 -19.88
CA ASP A 51 17.92 -17.97 -20.26
C ASP A 51 18.84 -18.26 -19.06
N LEU A 52 18.76 -17.45 -18.00
CA LEU A 52 19.57 -17.57 -16.80
C LEU A 52 18.97 -18.50 -15.74
N VAL A 53 17.69 -18.85 -15.87
CA VAL A 53 16.94 -19.65 -14.89
C VAL A 53 17.53 -21.04 -14.68
N ALA A 54 18.16 -21.61 -15.71
CA ALA A 54 18.79 -22.92 -15.62
C ALA A 54 19.95 -22.95 -14.60
N GLU A 55 20.58 -21.81 -14.33
CA GLU A 55 21.70 -21.66 -13.41
C GLU A 55 21.27 -21.41 -11.96
N LEU A 56 19.98 -21.15 -11.72
CA LEU A 56 19.48 -20.98 -10.36
C LEU A 56 19.53 -22.32 -9.60
N PRO A 57 19.96 -22.31 -8.32
CA PRO A 57 19.89 -23.48 -7.45
C PRO A 57 18.44 -23.97 -7.32
N ARG A 58 18.25 -25.26 -7.02
CA ARG A 58 16.90 -25.84 -6.89
C ARG A 58 16.37 -25.85 -5.45
N ASP A 59 17.19 -25.43 -4.51
CA ASP A 59 16.92 -25.31 -3.08
C ASP A 59 16.70 -23.85 -2.64
N VAL A 60 16.36 -22.96 -3.57
CA VAL A 60 15.90 -21.60 -3.30
C VAL A 60 14.39 -21.48 -3.48
N ILE A 61 13.79 -20.42 -2.92
CA ILE A 61 12.38 -20.09 -3.11
C ILE A 61 12.28 -18.74 -3.83
N ALA A 62 11.65 -18.72 -4.99
CA ALA A 62 11.39 -17.49 -5.72
C ALA A 62 10.07 -16.84 -5.26
N LEU A 63 10.02 -15.51 -5.24
CA LEU A 63 8.85 -14.75 -4.82
C LEU A 63 8.21 -14.06 -6.03
N GLU A 64 7.09 -14.58 -6.54
CA GLU A 64 6.30 -13.92 -7.58
C GLU A 64 5.39 -12.88 -6.92
N TRP A 65 5.53 -11.62 -7.32
CA TRP A 65 4.87 -10.49 -6.66
C TRP A 65 4.08 -9.63 -7.64
N GLY A 66 3.01 -9.03 -7.11
CA GLY A 66 2.12 -8.13 -7.85
C GLY A 66 0.97 -7.68 -6.97
N TYR A 67 0.59 -6.40 -7.08
CA TYR A 67 -0.20 -5.73 -6.04
C TYR A 67 -1.53 -5.14 -6.51
N GLU A 68 -1.79 -5.13 -7.82
CA GLU A 68 -3.09 -4.75 -8.36
C GLU A 68 -4.02 -5.96 -8.43
N ALA A 69 -5.33 -5.73 -8.31
CA ALA A 69 -6.33 -6.79 -8.37
C ALA A 69 -6.27 -7.60 -9.67
N ASP A 70 -5.88 -6.96 -10.76
CA ASP A 70 -5.76 -7.51 -12.11
C ASP A 70 -4.35 -8.01 -12.46
N HIS A 71 -3.41 -8.07 -11.51
CA HIS A 71 -2.09 -8.68 -11.75
C HIS A 71 -2.24 -10.10 -12.30
N ASP A 72 -1.51 -10.43 -13.36
CA ASP A 72 -1.61 -11.72 -14.06
C ASP A 72 -0.93 -12.86 -13.27
N PHE A 73 -1.46 -13.19 -12.09
CA PHE A 73 -0.95 -14.32 -11.30
C PHE A 73 -1.10 -15.66 -12.04
N ASP A 74 -2.09 -15.82 -12.92
CA ASP A 74 -2.26 -17.06 -13.69
C ASP A 74 -1.07 -17.29 -14.63
N GLY A 75 -0.80 -16.34 -15.52
CA GLY A 75 0.29 -16.42 -16.47
C GLY A 75 1.66 -16.42 -15.79
N ARG A 76 1.84 -15.57 -14.77
CA ARG A 76 3.11 -15.45 -14.03
C ARG A 76 3.41 -16.71 -13.25
N ALA A 77 2.48 -17.23 -12.44
CA ALA A 77 2.71 -18.46 -11.68
C ALA A 77 2.96 -19.67 -12.60
N ALA A 78 2.36 -19.71 -13.81
CA ALA A 78 2.67 -20.74 -14.80
C ALA A 78 4.13 -20.68 -15.28
N VAL A 79 4.72 -19.49 -15.42
CA VAL A 79 6.14 -19.32 -15.76
C VAL A 79 7.02 -19.87 -14.64
N PHE A 80 6.70 -19.54 -13.38
CA PHE A 80 7.44 -20.04 -12.22
C PHE A 80 7.33 -21.56 -12.08
N ALA A 81 6.14 -22.13 -12.26
CA ALA A 81 5.97 -23.59 -12.26
C ALA A 81 6.83 -24.27 -13.33
N ARG A 82 6.85 -23.73 -14.57
CA ARG A 82 7.70 -24.26 -15.66
C ARG A 82 9.20 -24.12 -15.38
N SER A 83 9.62 -23.14 -14.57
CA SER A 83 11.02 -22.94 -14.21
C SER A 83 11.61 -24.10 -13.39
N GLY A 84 10.75 -24.84 -12.67
CA GLY A 84 11.15 -25.87 -11.71
C GLY A 84 11.78 -25.32 -10.43
N ILE A 85 11.74 -24.01 -10.20
CA ILE A 85 12.13 -23.37 -8.94
C ILE A 85 10.90 -23.32 -8.01
N PRO A 86 10.98 -23.81 -6.76
CA PRO A 86 9.91 -23.63 -5.79
C PRO A 86 9.59 -22.15 -5.60
N PHE A 87 8.31 -21.78 -5.49
CA PHE A 87 7.93 -20.37 -5.44
C PHE A 87 6.75 -20.09 -4.52
N TYR A 88 6.70 -18.84 -4.04
CA TYR A 88 5.55 -18.27 -3.35
C TYR A 88 4.85 -17.25 -4.26
N VAL A 89 3.55 -17.08 -4.07
CA VAL A 89 2.82 -15.90 -4.55
C VAL A 89 2.80 -14.83 -3.46
N CYS A 90 3.04 -13.57 -3.84
CA CYS A 90 3.26 -12.46 -2.93
C CYS A 90 2.32 -11.28 -3.25
N PRO A 91 1.02 -11.41 -2.95
CA PRO A 91 0.05 -10.31 -3.03
C PRO A 91 0.24 -9.33 -1.88
N GLY A 92 -0.58 -8.29 -1.81
CA GLY A 92 -0.45 -7.25 -0.79
C GLY A 92 -1.72 -6.71 -0.19
N THR A 93 -1.56 -6.09 0.99
CA THR A 93 -2.61 -5.38 1.73
C THR A 93 -3.12 -4.12 1.03
N ALA A 94 -2.36 -3.61 0.05
CA ALA A 94 -2.61 -2.36 -0.67
C ALA A 94 -2.77 -1.13 0.26
N SER A 95 -2.12 -1.16 1.43
CA SER A 95 -2.16 -0.10 2.45
C SER A 95 -1.15 1.04 2.21
N TRP A 96 -0.13 0.81 1.38
CA TRP A 96 0.91 1.79 1.07
C TRP A 96 0.55 2.70 -0.11
N ASN A 97 1.26 3.83 -0.24
CA ASN A 97 0.95 4.89 -1.21
C ASN A 97 -0.52 5.36 -1.12
N THR A 98 -1.10 5.26 0.06
CA THR A 98 -2.43 5.70 0.48
C THR A 98 -2.37 6.03 1.98
N VAL A 99 -3.47 6.51 2.55
CA VAL A 99 -3.61 6.68 4.01
C VAL A 99 -4.67 5.71 4.55
N GLY A 100 -5.85 5.68 3.91
CA GLY A 100 -6.96 4.82 4.34
C GLY A 100 -6.93 3.38 3.81
N GLY A 101 -6.06 3.07 2.84
CA GLY A 101 -6.04 1.77 2.15
C GLY A 101 -6.57 1.85 0.71
N ARG A 102 -6.68 0.68 0.08
CA ARG A 102 -7.34 0.41 -1.22
C ARG A 102 -8.06 -0.94 -1.12
N THR A 103 -9.15 -0.97 -0.35
CA THR A 103 -9.74 -2.23 0.14
C THR A 103 -10.17 -3.16 -1.00
N ASN A 104 -10.91 -2.66 -1.99
CA ASN A 104 -11.36 -3.49 -3.11
C ASN A 104 -10.19 -4.08 -3.91
N ASN A 105 -9.15 -3.26 -4.13
CA ASN A 105 -7.92 -3.72 -4.78
C ASN A 105 -7.23 -4.84 -3.98
N ALA A 106 -7.09 -4.67 -2.66
CA ALA A 106 -6.49 -5.66 -1.78
C ALA A 106 -7.24 -7.01 -1.86
N LEU A 107 -8.58 -6.98 -1.72
CA LEU A 107 -9.39 -8.20 -1.77
C LEU A 107 -9.28 -8.92 -3.12
N GLY A 108 -9.35 -8.18 -4.23
CA GLY A 108 -9.16 -8.74 -5.57
C GLY A 108 -7.78 -9.37 -5.74
N ASN A 109 -6.72 -8.66 -5.34
CA ASN A 109 -5.33 -9.08 -5.46
C ASN A 109 -5.04 -10.34 -4.63
N LEU A 110 -5.45 -10.34 -3.35
CA LEU A 110 -5.25 -11.45 -2.43
C LEU A 110 -5.96 -12.73 -2.90
N LYS A 111 -7.20 -12.61 -3.38
CA LYS A 111 -7.98 -13.71 -3.96
C LYS A 111 -7.32 -14.26 -5.22
N ASN A 112 -6.95 -13.37 -6.13
CA ASN A 112 -6.32 -13.70 -7.41
C ASN A 112 -5.00 -14.47 -7.21
N ALA A 113 -4.14 -14.01 -6.30
CA ALA A 113 -2.92 -14.72 -5.95
C ALA A 113 -3.18 -16.11 -5.37
N ALA A 114 -4.16 -16.24 -4.46
CA ALA A 114 -4.43 -17.50 -3.78
C ALA A 114 -4.87 -18.59 -4.76
N VAL A 115 -5.86 -18.30 -5.61
CA VAL A 115 -6.40 -19.28 -6.57
C VAL A 115 -5.35 -19.71 -7.61
N HIS A 116 -4.55 -18.77 -8.11
CA HIS A 116 -3.56 -19.07 -9.14
C HIS A 116 -2.27 -19.67 -8.56
N GLY A 117 -1.90 -19.29 -7.34
CA GLY A 117 -0.84 -19.97 -6.58
C GLY A 117 -1.16 -21.45 -6.38
N LEU A 118 -2.39 -21.76 -5.92
CA LEU A 118 -2.86 -23.14 -5.80
C LEU A 118 -2.87 -23.89 -7.14
N LYS A 119 -3.39 -23.25 -8.21
CA LYS A 119 -3.47 -23.82 -9.56
C LYS A 119 -2.11 -24.25 -10.10
N HIS A 120 -1.06 -23.46 -9.85
CA HIS A 120 0.28 -23.67 -10.43
C HIS A 120 1.29 -24.28 -9.45
N GLY A 121 0.85 -24.70 -8.27
CA GLY A 121 1.70 -25.41 -7.30
C GLY A 121 2.68 -24.50 -6.56
N ALA A 122 2.30 -23.25 -6.27
CA ALA A 122 3.03 -22.41 -5.33
C ALA A 122 3.12 -23.13 -3.97
N ILE A 123 4.31 -23.13 -3.36
CA ILE A 123 4.56 -23.81 -2.08
C ILE A 123 4.34 -22.88 -0.87
N GLY A 124 3.92 -21.64 -1.10
CA GLY A 124 3.60 -20.69 -0.05
C GLY A 124 2.96 -19.41 -0.57
N TYR A 125 2.53 -18.60 0.39
CA TYR A 125 1.82 -17.34 0.19
C TYR A 125 2.41 -16.33 1.16
N LEU A 126 2.90 -15.19 0.65
CA LEU A 126 3.50 -14.13 1.45
C LEU A 126 2.67 -12.87 1.31
N ASN A 127 1.86 -12.56 2.32
CA ASN A 127 1.07 -11.35 2.35
C ASN A 127 1.98 -10.14 2.64
N THR A 128 2.15 -9.26 1.65
CA THR A 128 3.05 -8.11 1.74
C THR A 128 2.34 -6.87 2.28
N ASP A 129 3.02 -6.14 3.17
CA ASP A 129 2.58 -4.84 3.69
C ASP A 129 3.78 -3.89 3.66
N TRP A 130 3.76 -2.96 2.71
CA TRP A 130 4.88 -2.05 2.46
C TRP A 130 4.72 -0.72 3.18
N GLY A 131 5.80 0.05 3.28
CA GLY A 131 5.86 1.35 3.95
C GLY A 131 6.35 2.48 3.04
N ASP A 132 5.82 2.55 1.82
CA ASP A 132 6.32 3.47 0.79
C ASP A 132 6.16 4.93 1.18
N ARG A 133 7.09 5.77 0.69
CA ARG A 133 6.99 7.24 0.73
C ARG A 133 6.70 7.82 2.12
N GLY A 134 7.32 7.22 3.13
CA GLY A 134 7.23 7.67 4.52
C GLY A 134 6.27 6.85 5.38
N HIS A 135 5.58 5.82 4.86
CA HIS A 135 4.73 4.93 5.67
C HIS A 135 3.70 5.69 6.53
N TRP A 136 2.84 6.47 5.88
CA TRP A 136 1.82 7.27 6.60
C TRP A 136 0.56 6.50 6.94
N GLN A 137 0.33 5.34 6.33
CA GLN A 137 -0.85 4.56 6.63
C GLN A 137 -0.80 4.04 8.09
N PRO A 138 -1.86 4.19 8.87
CA PRO A 138 -1.96 3.57 10.19
C PRO A 138 -2.19 2.07 10.05
N LEU A 139 -1.92 1.32 11.12
CA LEU A 139 -2.03 -0.14 11.14
C LEU A 139 -3.45 -0.63 10.77
N LEU A 140 -4.48 0.16 11.11
CA LEU A 140 -5.86 -0.18 10.78
C LEU A 140 -6.13 -0.34 9.27
N ALA A 141 -5.36 0.32 8.41
CA ALA A 141 -5.52 0.22 6.96
C ALA A 141 -5.08 -1.16 6.43
N SER A 142 -4.23 -1.87 7.18
CA SER A 142 -3.69 -3.17 6.80
C SER A 142 -4.52 -4.36 7.29
N TYR A 143 -5.38 -4.19 8.32
CA TYR A 143 -6.07 -5.32 8.96
C TYR A 143 -7.01 -6.09 8.02
N ILE A 144 -7.70 -5.43 7.08
CA ILE A 144 -8.48 -6.14 6.05
C ILE A 144 -7.58 -7.03 5.21
N GLY A 145 -6.45 -6.49 4.73
CA GLY A 145 -5.49 -7.22 3.91
C GLY A 145 -4.87 -8.39 4.65
N PHE A 146 -4.52 -8.20 5.93
CA PHE A 146 -4.03 -9.28 6.80
C PHE A 146 -5.06 -10.38 7.00
N GLY A 147 -6.28 -10.01 7.39
CA GLY A 147 -7.35 -10.95 7.68
C GLY A 147 -7.76 -11.77 6.46
N TYR A 148 -8.02 -11.09 5.33
CA TYR A 148 -8.45 -11.79 4.11
C TYR A 148 -7.33 -12.63 3.52
N GLY A 149 -6.10 -12.10 3.47
CA GLY A 149 -4.92 -12.84 3.01
C GLY A 149 -4.67 -14.10 3.83
N ALA A 150 -4.79 -14.04 5.16
CA ALA A 150 -4.71 -15.21 6.03
C ALA A 150 -5.82 -16.23 5.73
N ALA A 151 -7.06 -15.77 5.52
CA ALA A 151 -8.19 -16.64 5.24
C ALA A 151 -8.05 -17.40 3.90
N VAL A 152 -7.75 -16.68 2.81
CA VAL A 152 -7.66 -17.29 1.48
C VAL A 152 -6.40 -18.15 1.29
N SER A 153 -5.31 -17.83 1.99
CA SER A 153 -4.10 -18.67 1.96
C SER A 153 -4.21 -19.93 2.82
N TRP A 154 -5.04 -19.91 3.87
CA TRP A 154 -5.30 -21.09 4.70
C TRP A 154 -6.26 -22.09 4.04
N ALA A 155 -7.41 -21.62 3.56
CA ALA A 155 -8.42 -22.46 2.93
C ALA A 155 -9.24 -21.65 1.91
N TYR A 156 -8.74 -21.58 0.68
CA TYR A 156 -9.31 -20.75 -0.38
C TYR A 156 -10.81 -21.00 -0.60
N GLU A 157 -11.21 -22.25 -0.89
CA GLU A 157 -12.61 -22.57 -1.24
C GLU A 157 -13.61 -22.20 -0.13
N ALA A 158 -13.20 -22.29 1.13
CA ALA A 158 -14.05 -21.95 2.27
C ALA A 158 -14.13 -20.44 2.53
N ASN A 159 -13.15 -19.67 2.07
CA ASN A 159 -12.98 -18.26 2.44
C ASN A 159 -13.07 -17.28 1.27
N GLU A 160 -13.16 -17.74 0.02
CA GLU A 160 -13.18 -16.84 -1.13
C GLU A 160 -14.36 -15.85 -1.14
N ALA A 161 -15.46 -16.22 -0.46
CA ALA A 161 -16.67 -15.43 -0.28
C ALA A 161 -16.86 -14.95 1.18
N LEU A 162 -15.80 -14.97 1.98
CA LEU A 162 -15.83 -14.51 3.36
C LEU A 162 -16.29 -13.05 3.43
N ASP A 163 -17.28 -12.75 4.28
CA ASP A 163 -17.54 -11.38 4.72
C ASP A 163 -16.41 -10.92 5.63
N ILE A 164 -15.37 -10.38 5.01
CA ILE A 164 -14.17 -9.94 5.72
C ILE A 164 -14.48 -8.81 6.70
N ASN A 165 -15.43 -7.92 6.39
CA ASN A 165 -15.77 -6.78 7.24
C ASN A 165 -16.34 -7.29 8.57
N SER A 166 -17.25 -8.26 8.52
CA SER A 166 -17.75 -8.92 9.73
C SER A 166 -16.67 -9.69 10.48
N ALA A 167 -15.76 -10.35 9.76
CA ALA A 167 -14.67 -11.10 10.39
C ALA A 167 -13.71 -10.19 11.17
N ILE A 168 -13.27 -9.08 10.58
CA ILE A 168 -12.36 -8.13 11.28
C ILE A 168 -13.08 -7.38 12.39
N GLY A 169 -14.36 -7.00 12.20
CA GLY A 169 -15.18 -6.39 13.25
C GLY A 169 -15.19 -7.26 14.50
N ARG A 170 -15.45 -8.56 14.32
CA ARG A 170 -15.49 -9.52 15.42
C ARG A 170 -14.12 -9.88 16.00
N PHE A 171 -13.12 -10.19 15.18
CA PHE A 171 -11.88 -10.81 15.66
C PHE A 171 -10.74 -9.82 15.92
N VAL A 172 -10.67 -8.72 15.18
CA VAL A 172 -9.65 -7.69 15.36
C VAL A 172 -10.15 -6.66 16.35
N TYR A 173 -11.27 -6.01 16.04
CA TYR A 173 -11.79 -4.89 16.83
C TYR A 173 -12.64 -5.34 18.03
N GLN A 174 -13.08 -6.60 18.04
CA GLN A 174 -13.98 -7.15 19.06
C GLN A 174 -15.22 -6.26 19.24
N ASP A 175 -15.69 -5.70 18.12
CA ASP A 175 -16.80 -4.76 18.05
C ASP A 175 -18.12 -5.51 18.24
N GLN A 176 -18.82 -5.24 19.34
CA GLN A 176 -20.08 -5.93 19.68
C GLN A 176 -21.20 -5.65 18.67
N LYS A 177 -21.15 -4.51 17.99
CA LYS A 177 -22.12 -4.13 16.95
C LYS A 177 -21.68 -4.51 15.55
N ASN A 178 -20.41 -4.90 15.39
CA ASN A 178 -19.82 -5.40 14.15
C ASN A 178 -19.95 -4.43 12.96
N VAL A 179 -19.71 -3.15 13.21
CA VAL A 179 -19.76 -2.05 12.24
C VAL A 179 -18.36 -1.53 11.87
N MET A 180 -17.36 -1.68 12.75
CA MET A 180 -16.02 -1.12 12.53
C MET A 180 -15.36 -1.63 11.24
N GLY A 181 -15.54 -2.91 10.90
CA GLY A 181 -15.00 -3.45 9.64
C GLY A 181 -15.58 -2.77 8.40
N GLN A 182 -16.86 -2.38 8.43
CA GLN A 182 -17.50 -1.64 7.34
C GLN A 182 -16.98 -0.20 7.26
N LEU A 183 -16.73 0.45 8.40
CA LEU A 183 -16.14 1.79 8.43
C LEU A 183 -14.73 1.78 7.83
N ILE A 184 -13.89 0.80 8.20
CA ILE A 184 -12.52 0.66 7.67
C ILE A 184 -12.54 0.39 6.17
N SER A 185 -13.40 -0.50 5.69
CA SER A 185 -13.58 -0.73 4.25
C SER A 185 -14.09 0.52 3.54
N GLY A 186 -14.99 1.27 4.16
CA GLY A 186 -15.48 2.55 3.65
C GLY A 186 -14.38 3.60 3.51
N LEU A 187 -13.50 3.70 4.51
CA LEU A 187 -12.32 4.57 4.49
C LEU A 187 -11.35 4.16 3.38
N GLY A 188 -11.05 2.87 3.28
CA GLY A 188 -10.12 2.32 2.28
C GLY A 188 -10.60 2.42 0.83
N ASN A 189 -11.90 2.58 0.60
CA ASN A 189 -12.48 2.76 -0.74
C ASN A 189 -12.94 4.21 -1.01
N ALA A 190 -12.83 5.13 -0.05
CA ALA A 190 -13.29 6.51 -0.23
C ALA A 190 -12.64 7.20 -1.44
N HIS A 191 -11.38 6.86 -1.74
CA HIS A 191 -10.66 7.39 -2.89
C HIS A 191 -11.30 7.04 -4.24
N GLU A 192 -12.11 5.98 -4.34
CA GLU A 192 -12.77 5.58 -5.58
C GLU A 192 -13.80 6.62 -6.04
N LEU A 193 -14.35 7.42 -5.12
CA LEU A 193 -15.26 8.53 -5.42
C LEU A 193 -14.60 9.67 -6.20
N THR A 194 -13.27 9.72 -6.21
CA THR A 194 -12.53 10.64 -7.09
C THR A 194 -12.61 10.22 -8.55
N GLU A 195 -12.92 8.94 -8.83
CA GLU A 195 -12.93 8.34 -10.17
C GLU A 195 -11.61 8.56 -10.94
N ILE A 196 -10.51 8.78 -10.23
CA ILE A 196 -9.16 8.91 -10.78
C ILE A 196 -8.37 7.67 -10.39
N TYR A 197 -8.06 6.86 -11.40
CA TYR A 197 -7.20 5.70 -11.22
C TYR A 197 -5.74 6.14 -11.07
N ASN A 198 -5.04 5.55 -10.10
CA ASN A 198 -3.60 5.70 -9.92
C ASN A 198 -3.02 4.33 -9.60
N HIS A 199 -2.18 3.80 -10.49
CA HIS A 199 -1.56 2.48 -10.30
C HIS A 199 -0.69 2.46 -9.04
N ASN A 200 -0.84 1.42 -8.21
CA ASN A 200 -0.08 1.21 -6.98
C ASN A 200 -0.12 2.39 -5.97
N GLY A 201 -1.27 3.08 -5.87
CA GLY A 201 -1.51 4.14 -4.89
C GLY A 201 -2.86 4.84 -5.09
N THR A 202 -3.05 5.99 -4.47
CA THR A 202 -4.26 6.81 -4.67
C THR A 202 -3.92 8.23 -5.11
N ILE A 203 -4.83 8.88 -5.86
CA ILE A 203 -4.65 10.29 -6.25
C ILE A 203 -4.56 11.19 -5.01
N LEU A 204 -5.34 10.90 -3.97
CA LEU A 204 -5.33 11.67 -2.72
C LEU A 204 -3.97 11.62 -2.03
N PHE A 205 -3.34 10.44 -1.95
CA PHE A 205 -1.99 10.34 -1.40
C PHE A 205 -0.95 11.03 -2.26
N ARG A 206 -1.06 10.93 -3.59
CA ARG A 206 -0.19 11.68 -4.50
C ARG A 206 -0.31 13.18 -4.26
N ILE A 207 -1.52 13.71 -4.10
CA ILE A 207 -1.74 15.14 -3.82
C ILE A 207 -1.05 15.55 -2.52
N LEU A 208 -1.08 14.71 -1.48
CA LEU A 208 -0.39 15.03 -0.23
C LEU A 208 1.14 15.03 -0.35
N GLN A 209 1.70 14.26 -1.29
CA GLN A 209 3.14 14.07 -1.44
C GLN A 209 3.80 14.97 -2.50
N ALA A 210 2.98 15.69 -3.28
CA ALA A 210 3.40 16.40 -4.48
C ALA A 210 3.46 17.92 -4.26
N ASP A 211 4.18 18.63 -5.12
CA ASP A 211 4.07 20.09 -5.24
C ASP A 211 2.87 20.52 -6.13
N ALA A 212 2.67 21.82 -6.31
CA ALA A 212 1.54 22.34 -7.08
C ALA A 212 1.59 21.94 -8.56
N GLU A 213 2.77 21.91 -9.19
CA GLU A 213 2.93 21.54 -10.60
C GLU A 213 2.60 20.06 -10.81
N GLU A 214 3.12 19.21 -9.94
CA GLU A 214 2.87 17.76 -9.95
C GLU A 214 1.39 17.43 -9.68
N ILE A 215 0.72 18.19 -8.80
CA ILE A 215 -0.73 18.07 -8.56
C ILE A 215 -1.50 18.43 -9.83
N LEU A 216 -1.23 19.59 -10.43
CA LEU A 216 -1.93 20.03 -11.65
C LEU A 216 -1.74 19.03 -12.79
N SER A 217 -0.52 18.50 -12.96
CA SER A 217 -0.21 17.47 -13.94
C SER A 217 -1.00 16.17 -13.70
N GLY A 218 -1.17 15.77 -12.43
CA GLY A 218 -1.96 14.61 -12.05
C GLY A 218 -3.47 14.77 -12.25
N LEU A 219 -3.98 16.01 -12.29
CA LEU A 219 -5.40 16.33 -12.40
C LEU A 219 -5.81 16.88 -13.77
N LYS A 220 -4.88 16.94 -14.73
CA LYS A 220 -5.06 17.63 -16.02
C LYS A 220 -6.21 17.12 -16.90
N GLU A 221 -6.59 15.85 -16.76
CA GLU A 221 -7.60 15.20 -17.61
C GLU A 221 -9.05 15.50 -17.18
N LEU A 222 -9.24 16.16 -16.02
CA LEU A 222 -10.55 16.55 -15.54
C LEU A 222 -10.77 18.05 -15.73
N ASP A 223 -11.98 18.41 -16.13
CA ASP A 223 -12.48 19.79 -16.03
C ASP A 223 -12.77 20.17 -14.57
N ASP A 224 -12.89 21.46 -14.34
CA ASP A 224 -12.97 22.03 -12.99
C ASP A 224 -14.26 21.65 -12.26
N GLU A 225 -15.41 21.67 -12.95
CA GLU A 225 -16.71 21.31 -12.36
C GLU A 225 -16.73 19.84 -11.91
N THR A 226 -16.26 18.94 -12.76
CA THR A 226 -16.18 17.50 -12.47
C THR A 226 -15.22 17.21 -11.32
N LEU A 227 -14.05 17.87 -11.29
CA LEU A 227 -13.09 17.70 -10.21
C LEU A 227 -13.67 18.16 -8.87
N GLU A 228 -14.29 19.35 -8.84
CA GLU A 228 -14.90 19.93 -7.65
C GLU A 228 -16.02 19.03 -7.10
N GLU A 229 -16.93 18.55 -7.95
CA GLU A 229 -18.00 17.64 -7.55
C GLU A 229 -17.43 16.38 -6.89
N ARG A 230 -16.48 15.70 -7.55
CA ARG A 230 -15.93 14.42 -7.09
C ARG A 230 -15.14 14.57 -5.79
N PHE A 231 -14.37 15.64 -5.64
CA PHE A 231 -13.59 15.89 -4.44
C PHE A 231 -14.47 16.30 -3.26
N ASN A 232 -15.49 17.12 -3.49
CA ASN A 232 -16.48 17.46 -2.46
C ASN A 232 -17.27 16.24 -2.02
N LYS A 233 -17.71 15.38 -2.95
CA LYS A 233 -18.37 14.11 -2.65
C LYS A 233 -17.48 13.18 -1.82
N THR A 234 -16.19 13.11 -2.17
CA THR A 234 -15.21 12.32 -1.42
C THR A 234 -15.02 12.86 0.00
N ALA A 235 -14.86 14.18 0.17
CA ALA A 235 -14.76 14.84 1.47
C ALA A 235 -16.00 14.60 2.34
N GLN A 236 -17.21 14.77 1.77
CA GLN A 236 -18.48 14.50 2.47
C GLN A 236 -18.61 13.05 2.92
N ARG A 237 -18.12 12.09 2.11
CA ARG A 237 -18.08 10.67 2.51
C ARG A 237 -17.16 10.46 3.71
N LEU A 238 -15.99 11.09 3.73
CA LEU A 238 -15.05 11.00 4.85
C LEU A 238 -15.63 11.62 6.12
N ASP A 239 -16.28 12.78 6.05
CA ASP A 239 -16.96 13.39 7.19
C ASP A 239 -18.09 12.50 7.72
N SER A 240 -18.86 11.86 6.82
CA SER A 240 -19.91 10.91 7.21
C SER A 240 -19.35 9.66 7.91
N LEU A 241 -18.17 9.18 7.47
CA LEU A 241 -17.49 8.05 8.10
C LEU A 241 -16.98 8.41 9.50
N ILE A 242 -16.43 9.61 9.68
CA ILE A 242 -16.03 10.13 11.00
C ILE A 242 -17.25 10.20 11.93
N GLY A 243 -18.38 10.73 11.45
CA GLY A 243 -19.62 10.82 12.25
C GLY A 243 -20.19 9.45 12.66
N ALA A 244 -19.97 8.41 11.86
CA ALA A 244 -20.41 7.05 12.17
C ALA A 244 -19.48 6.32 13.16
N LEU A 245 -18.32 6.89 13.52
CA LEU A 245 -17.37 6.28 14.45
C LEU A 245 -17.88 6.24 15.90
N GLU A 246 -18.98 6.93 16.22
CA GLU A 246 -19.68 6.78 17.51
C GLU A 246 -20.49 5.46 17.60
N GLU A 247 -20.71 4.79 16.47
CA GLU A 247 -21.52 3.57 16.43
C GLU A 247 -20.82 2.33 17.01
N PRO A 248 -19.58 1.96 16.61
CA PRO A 248 -18.88 0.77 17.11
C PRO A 248 -18.82 0.67 18.64
N GLU A 249 -18.82 -0.55 19.15
CA GLU A 249 -18.54 -0.83 20.56
C GLU A 249 -17.34 -1.79 20.62
N MET A 250 -16.15 -1.23 20.41
CA MET A 250 -14.89 -1.98 20.31
C MET A 250 -14.42 -2.50 21.67
N GLY A 251 -14.09 -3.80 21.72
CA GLY A 251 -13.52 -4.46 22.90
C GLY A 251 -12.01 -4.68 22.83
N CYS A 252 -11.35 -4.31 21.72
CA CYS A 252 -9.90 -4.48 21.58
C CYS A 252 -9.13 -3.55 22.53
N ALA A 253 -7.94 -3.99 22.94
CA ALA A 253 -7.15 -3.30 23.98
C ALA A 253 -6.68 -1.90 23.56
N ASP A 254 -6.64 -1.62 22.26
CA ASP A 254 -6.18 -0.39 21.64
C ASP A 254 -7.32 0.39 20.95
N ALA A 255 -8.58 0.20 21.37
CA ALA A 255 -9.76 0.83 20.78
C ALA A 255 -9.63 2.35 20.61
N GLU A 256 -9.19 3.08 21.66
CA GLU A 256 -8.99 4.53 21.61
C GLU A 256 -7.96 4.95 20.54
N LEU A 257 -6.89 4.16 20.38
CA LEU A 257 -5.88 4.42 19.36
C LEU A 257 -6.41 4.12 17.96
N VAL A 258 -7.22 3.07 17.79
CA VAL A 258 -7.88 2.76 16.51
C VAL A 258 -8.83 3.90 16.10
N GLU A 259 -9.58 4.47 17.04
CA GLU A 259 -10.44 5.64 16.77
C GLU A 259 -9.61 6.84 16.33
N GLN A 260 -8.52 7.14 17.04
CA GLN A 260 -7.61 8.23 16.69
C GLN A 260 -6.98 8.03 15.31
N GLU A 261 -6.51 6.81 15.00
CA GLU A 261 -5.97 6.43 13.70
C GLU A 261 -7.01 6.60 12.59
N PHE A 262 -8.27 6.24 12.85
CA PHE A 262 -9.36 6.32 11.88
C PHE A 262 -9.68 7.77 11.54
N VAL A 263 -9.89 8.60 12.56
CA VAL A 263 -10.17 10.02 12.39
C VAL A 263 -9.03 10.70 11.67
N TRP A 264 -7.78 10.47 12.11
CA TRP A 264 -6.61 11.07 11.48
C TRP A 264 -6.47 10.68 10.00
N ALA A 265 -6.67 9.40 9.66
CA ALA A 265 -6.62 8.95 8.28
C ALA A 265 -7.72 9.58 7.42
N ALA A 266 -8.94 9.69 7.94
CA ALA A 266 -10.05 10.34 7.24
C ALA A 266 -9.81 11.84 7.04
N GLU A 267 -9.31 12.54 8.06
CA GLU A 267 -8.95 13.96 7.98
C GLU A 267 -7.79 14.20 7.00
N MET A 268 -6.76 13.34 6.96
CA MET A 268 -5.67 13.42 5.97
C MET A 268 -6.20 13.29 4.53
N LEU A 269 -7.12 12.35 4.28
CA LEU A 269 -7.72 12.18 2.95
C LEU A 269 -8.63 13.36 2.60
N ARG A 270 -9.36 13.92 3.56
CA ARG A 270 -10.18 15.12 3.35
C ARG A 270 -9.31 16.35 3.05
N HIS A 271 -8.21 16.49 3.78
CA HIS A 271 -7.20 17.52 3.54
C HIS A 271 -6.62 17.40 2.13
N ALA A 272 -6.38 16.18 1.63
CA ALA A 272 -5.96 15.96 0.24
C ALA A 272 -6.99 16.48 -0.77
N CYS A 273 -8.28 16.26 -0.55
CA CYS A 273 -9.34 16.82 -1.40
C CYS A 273 -9.28 18.35 -1.40
N GLN A 274 -9.25 18.97 -0.22
CA GLN A 274 -9.22 20.43 -0.10
C GLN A 274 -7.96 21.03 -0.72
N ARG A 275 -6.80 20.40 -0.50
CA ARG A 275 -5.52 20.81 -1.09
C ARG A 275 -5.54 20.73 -2.62
N GLY A 276 -6.10 19.65 -3.17
CA GLY A 276 -6.22 19.47 -4.62
C GLY A 276 -7.07 20.57 -5.27
N LEU A 277 -8.22 20.89 -4.67
CA LEU A 277 -9.08 21.99 -5.11
C LEU A 277 -8.41 23.36 -4.95
N TRP A 278 -7.72 23.60 -3.83
CA TRP A 278 -6.98 24.83 -3.59
C TRP A 278 -5.90 25.08 -4.65
N VAL A 279 -5.12 24.05 -5.00
CA VAL A 279 -4.12 24.14 -6.08
C VAL A 279 -4.79 24.37 -7.43
N ARG A 280 -5.87 23.64 -7.74
CA ARG A 280 -6.59 23.80 -9.01
C ARG A 280 -7.15 25.21 -9.18
N ASN A 281 -7.61 25.82 -8.10
CA ASN A 281 -8.22 27.16 -8.08
C ASN A 281 -7.18 28.30 -8.00
N GLY A 282 -5.91 28.03 -8.29
CA GLY A 282 -4.86 29.05 -8.30
C GLY A 282 -4.37 29.48 -6.91
N GLN A 283 -4.55 28.63 -5.91
CA GLN A 283 -4.03 28.78 -4.55
C GLN A 283 -4.47 30.09 -3.85
N PRO A 284 -5.78 30.37 -3.68
CA PRO A 284 -6.23 31.59 -3.04
C PRO A 284 -5.71 31.72 -1.60
N ASP A 285 -5.40 32.96 -1.19
CA ASP A 285 -4.86 33.24 0.15
C ASP A 285 -5.86 32.93 1.27
N GLU A 286 -7.16 33.03 1.00
CA GLU A 286 -8.23 32.83 1.99
C GLU A 286 -8.25 31.41 2.56
N GLN A 287 -8.02 30.37 1.74
CA GLN A 287 -7.99 28.97 2.23
C GLN A 287 -6.60 28.54 2.72
N ARG A 288 -5.54 29.26 2.37
CA ARG A 288 -4.14 28.89 2.67
C ARG A 288 -3.90 28.74 4.18
N ALA A 289 -4.38 29.69 4.97
CA ALA A 289 -4.19 29.67 6.42
C ALA A 289 -4.88 28.45 7.07
N ALA A 290 -6.10 28.13 6.62
CA ALA A 290 -6.85 26.98 7.12
C ALA A 290 -6.14 25.65 6.82
N LEU A 291 -5.66 25.48 5.57
CA LEU A 291 -4.90 24.28 5.18
C LEU A 291 -3.60 24.14 5.99
N ARG A 292 -2.88 25.25 6.20
CA ARG A 292 -1.65 25.25 7.01
C ARG A 292 -1.94 24.83 8.45
N ASP A 293 -2.95 25.41 9.07
CA ASP A 293 -3.26 25.16 10.48
C ASP A 293 -3.80 23.72 10.67
N GLU A 294 -4.58 23.19 9.72
CA GLU A 294 -4.98 21.79 9.70
C GLU A 294 -3.78 20.85 9.54
N ALA A 295 -2.87 21.12 8.59
CA ALA A 295 -1.68 20.29 8.40
C ALA A 295 -0.80 20.22 9.66
N GLN A 296 -0.66 21.33 10.40
CA GLN A 296 0.07 21.34 11.67
C GLN A 296 -0.58 20.44 12.73
N ARG A 297 -1.92 20.45 12.85
CA ARG A 297 -2.64 19.54 13.75
C ARG A 297 -2.49 18.08 13.34
N LEU A 298 -2.55 17.80 12.04
CA LEU A 298 -2.38 16.45 11.50
C LEU A 298 -0.98 15.91 11.77
N ILE A 299 0.07 16.74 11.65
CA ILE A 299 1.46 16.36 11.99
C ILE A 299 1.59 16.02 13.48
N GLN A 300 1.02 16.82 14.37
CA GLN A 300 1.06 16.56 15.82
C GLN A 300 0.34 15.26 16.19
N THR A 301 -0.80 14.99 15.57
CA THR A 301 -1.55 13.75 15.77
C THR A 301 -0.78 12.55 15.23
N TYR A 302 -0.15 12.69 14.06
CA TYR A 302 0.69 11.67 13.45
C TYR A 302 1.87 11.27 14.35
N GLN A 303 2.51 12.24 15.00
CA GLN A 303 3.57 11.96 15.98
C GLN A 303 3.09 11.03 17.11
N THR A 304 1.89 11.28 17.61
CA THR A 304 1.28 10.48 18.68
C THR A 304 0.99 9.05 18.19
N ILE A 305 0.35 8.92 17.03
CA ILE A 305 0.05 7.62 16.40
C ILE A 305 1.35 6.84 16.12
N TRP A 306 2.35 7.49 15.53
CA TRP A 306 3.63 6.86 15.21
C TRP A 306 4.27 6.27 16.46
N HIS A 307 4.41 7.05 17.53
CA HIS A 307 5.07 6.56 18.75
C HIS A 307 4.24 5.54 19.53
N ALA A 308 2.94 5.42 19.25
CA ALA A 308 2.11 4.36 19.81
C ALA A 308 2.29 3.01 19.08
N ARG A 309 2.55 3.01 17.76
CA ARG A 309 2.68 1.79 16.93
C ARG A 309 4.11 1.40 16.60
N ASN A 310 4.98 2.38 16.44
CA ASN A 310 6.29 2.23 15.82
C ASN A 310 7.42 2.60 16.80
N ARG A 311 8.59 2.04 16.53
CA ARG A 311 9.81 2.45 17.22
C ARG A 311 10.18 3.90 16.81
N PRO A 312 11.02 4.60 17.60
CA PRO A 312 11.45 5.95 17.26
C PRO A 312 12.21 6.07 15.93
N GLY A 313 12.89 5.01 15.48
CA GLY A 313 13.60 5.02 14.19
C GLY A 313 12.65 5.06 12.99
N GLY A 314 12.99 5.84 11.96
CA GLY A 314 12.15 6.05 10.77
C GLY A 314 11.13 7.19 10.92
N TYR A 315 10.90 7.68 12.14
CA TYR A 315 9.95 8.78 12.39
C TYR A 315 10.36 10.05 11.66
N GLN A 316 11.64 10.42 11.76
CA GLN A 316 12.15 11.66 11.20
C GLN A 316 12.00 11.67 9.67
N GLU A 317 12.40 10.59 9.01
CA GLU A 317 12.27 10.44 7.55
C GLU A 317 10.80 10.43 7.09
N SER A 318 9.90 9.94 7.94
CA SER A 318 8.47 9.90 7.67
C SER A 318 7.80 11.27 7.83
N VAL A 319 8.05 11.95 8.97
CA VAL A 319 7.43 13.23 9.31
C VAL A 319 7.97 14.36 8.43
N GLU A 320 9.24 14.31 8.01
CA GLU A 320 9.82 15.30 7.09
C GLU A 320 8.99 15.46 5.80
N ARG A 321 8.38 14.39 5.29
CA ARG A 321 7.50 14.47 4.12
C ARG A 321 6.19 15.23 4.43
N LEU A 322 5.64 15.08 5.63
CA LEU A 322 4.44 15.84 6.05
C LEU A 322 4.78 17.31 6.27
N GLU A 323 5.94 17.56 6.87
CA GLU A 323 6.47 18.91 7.07
C GLU A 323 6.74 19.60 5.73
N GLN A 324 7.27 18.88 4.74
CA GLN A 324 7.42 19.38 3.37
C GLN A 324 6.07 19.78 2.75
N MET A 325 5.03 18.96 2.89
CA MET A 325 3.67 19.35 2.49
C MET A 325 3.24 20.64 3.18
N ALA A 326 3.41 20.72 4.51
CA ALA A 326 2.99 21.89 5.28
C ALA A 326 3.78 23.17 4.93
N GLU A 327 5.05 23.02 4.53
CA GLU A 327 5.91 24.13 4.12
C GLU A 327 5.44 24.77 2.81
N LEU A 328 4.83 23.99 1.91
CA LEU A 328 4.26 24.51 0.65
C LEU A 328 3.13 25.52 0.88
N TYR A 329 2.49 25.51 2.05
CA TYR A 329 1.50 26.53 2.42
C TYR A 329 2.13 27.84 2.90
N LYS A 330 3.45 27.87 3.17
CA LYS A 330 4.17 29.08 3.59
C LYS A 330 4.81 29.83 2.43
N GLN A 331 5.02 29.16 1.29
CA GLN A 331 5.69 29.73 0.13
C GLN A 331 4.78 30.76 -0.57
N VAL A 332 5.37 31.89 -0.96
CA VAL A 332 4.74 33.02 -1.66
C VAL A 332 5.41 33.19 -3.01
#